data_AF-A0A8H6EQ81-F1
#
_entry.id   AF-A0A8H6EQ81-F1
#
_cell.length_a   1.000
_cell.length_b   1.000
_cell.length_c   1.000
_cell.angle_alpha   90.00
_cell.angle_beta   90.00
_cell.angle_gamma   90.00
#
_symmetry.space_group_name_H-M   'P 1'
#
loop_
_entity.id
_entity.type
_entity.pdbx_description
1 polymer ?
#
loop_
_entity_poly.entity_id
_entity_poly.type
_entity_poly.pdbx_seq_one_letter_code
_entity_poly.pdbx_strand_id
1 'polypeptide(L)'
;MSESCKYPISSVVTLKKKDSSGSNNIFSIDSDRTTDTELILSLLGNTMELMLTTDSSVFKTYLKSSLEDPVRAENSKSSYHYARFGNILMRSQLDAKDKRLPGTGVFDLKTRAVCAIRYDIAHTNFHPTNYEINRTHGLYESFERELFEMARVVMFKYSLQARIGNMDGIFVAYHNVKNILGFQYIPLSQIDSIFFGNVDYDDPKLGQPDYVNNESDFQAIVEDIGQHWQNKREALSTMMANYEFNVSLSMLQDLLNVITKKTGSRPFRMFLKYCPESKYHNSHIKVFVNVVHAEMAKRLTTLDKVSDDVEVPPSERIRKATLAASARKKRCETINKSIFEQSSKDGRFMFKISCGHKINSKSAHMKYPTPPLSIINKKTADEWIIHYKIAEVCNPKLFEEEYFKTVKRLCRTFGIPSILSVLGDDTNSSYPFNKYASSRQNILRAYSEKAIRRLKVFKHSIFYRENSESK
;
A
#
# COMPACT_ATOMS: atom_id res chain seq x y z
N MET A 1 -0.34 -12.82 -3.65
CA MET A 1 -1.41 -11.86 -3.31
C MET A 1 -0.99 -11.04 -2.09
N SER A 2 -1.13 -9.70 -2.14
CA SER A 2 -0.75 -8.82 -1.02
C SER A 2 -1.56 -9.14 0.25
N GLU A 3 -0.92 -9.06 1.42
CA GLU A 3 -1.59 -9.27 2.72
C GLU A 3 -2.74 -8.27 2.94
N SER A 4 -2.63 -7.08 2.35
CA SER A 4 -3.64 -6.03 2.47
C SER A 4 -4.99 -6.41 1.83
N CYS A 5 -4.99 -7.29 0.81
CA CYS A 5 -6.20 -7.76 0.12
C CYS A 5 -7.12 -8.62 1.00
N LYS A 6 -6.64 -9.10 2.16
CA LYS A 6 -7.42 -9.93 3.09
C LYS A 6 -8.42 -9.12 3.92
N TYR A 7 -8.31 -7.80 3.92
CA TYR A 7 -9.16 -6.91 4.70
C TYR A 7 -10.21 -6.26 3.79
N PRO A 8 -11.44 -6.05 4.31
CA PRO A 8 -12.45 -5.33 3.55
C PRO A 8 -12.01 -3.88 3.34
N ILE A 9 -12.25 -3.35 2.14
CA ILE A 9 -12.03 -1.95 1.79
C ILE A 9 -13.38 -1.25 1.87
N SER A 10 -13.40 0.00 2.35
CA SER A 10 -14.60 0.81 2.38
C SER A 10 -14.40 2.12 1.63
N SER A 11 -15.44 2.54 0.90
CA SER A 11 -15.45 3.77 0.12
C SER A 11 -16.84 4.40 0.21
N VAL A 12 -16.89 5.71 0.07
CA VAL A 12 -18.11 6.50 0.08
C VAL A 12 -18.26 7.14 -1.29
N VAL A 13 -19.41 6.95 -1.92
CA VAL A 13 -19.71 7.52 -3.23
C VAL A 13 -20.77 8.61 -3.05
N THR A 14 -20.47 9.81 -3.56
CA THR A 14 -21.36 10.98 -3.42
C THR A 14 -21.59 11.66 -4.76
N LEU A 15 -22.81 12.11 -5.01
CA LEU A 15 -23.12 12.96 -6.17
C LEU A 15 -22.58 14.37 -5.92
N LYS A 16 -21.73 14.89 -6.82
CA LYS A 16 -21.15 16.24 -6.72
C LYS A 16 -21.90 17.26 -7.56
N LYS A 17 -22.25 16.89 -8.79
CA LYS A 17 -22.95 17.78 -9.72
C LYS A 17 -23.85 16.94 -10.62
N LYS A 18 -25.05 17.43 -10.88
CA LYS A 18 -25.84 17.02 -12.06
C LYS A 18 -25.36 17.89 -13.21
N ASP A 19 -24.88 17.31 -14.30
CA ASP A 19 -24.39 18.08 -15.44
C ASP A 19 -25.42 19.14 -15.86
N SER A 20 -24.94 20.33 -16.21
CA SER A 20 -25.74 21.48 -16.59
C SER A 20 -26.57 21.22 -17.85
N SER A 21 -26.21 20.19 -18.63
CA SER A 21 -26.94 19.65 -19.78
C SER A 21 -28.06 18.65 -19.42
N GLY A 22 -28.20 18.28 -18.14
CA GLY A 22 -29.19 17.32 -17.64
C GLY A 22 -28.89 15.84 -17.91
N SER A 23 -27.84 15.50 -18.65
CA SER A 23 -27.61 14.14 -19.14
C SER A 23 -26.71 13.25 -18.25
N ASN A 24 -25.72 13.81 -17.54
CA ASN A 24 -24.72 13.00 -16.81
C ASN A 24 -24.53 13.41 -15.34
N ASN A 25 -24.61 12.44 -14.44
CA ASN A 25 -24.32 12.64 -13.02
C ASN A 25 -22.82 12.49 -12.75
N ILE A 26 -22.20 13.47 -12.07
CA ILE A 26 -20.80 13.42 -11.66
C ILE A 26 -20.70 12.97 -10.21
N PHE A 27 -20.03 11.85 -9.98
CA PHE A 27 -19.82 11.28 -8.66
C PHE A 27 -18.36 11.44 -8.19
N SER A 28 -18.15 11.57 -6.89
CA SER A 28 -16.85 11.34 -6.27
C SER A 28 -16.83 9.98 -5.58
N ILE A 29 -15.64 9.37 -5.54
CA ILE A 29 -15.34 8.20 -4.73
C ILE A 29 -14.31 8.63 -3.72
N ASP A 30 -14.70 8.66 -2.46
CA ASP A 30 -13.85 9.08 -1.35
C ASP A 30 -13.53 7.87 -0.46
N SER A 31 -12.33 7.86 0.11
CA SER A 31 -11.96 6.84 1.10
C SER A 31 -12.78 7.03 2.37
N ASP A 32 -13.26 5.92 2.91
CA ASP A 32 -13.92 5.92 4.22
C ASP A 32 -12.88 5.97 5.34
N ARG A 33 -12.91 7.08 6.09
CA ARG A 33 -11.97 7.39 7.17
C ARG A 33 -12.45 6.94 8.54
N THR A 34 -13.56 6.19 8.64
CA THR A 34 -14.10 5.69 9.92
C THR A 34 -13.06 4.91 10.73
N THR A 35 -12.16 4.23 10.02
CA THR A 35 -11.12 3.39 10.63
C THR A 35 -9.75 4.02 10.67
N ASP A 36 -9.60 5.19 10.08
CA ASP A 36 -8.30 5.81 9.92
C ASP A 36 -7.86 6.45 11.24
N THR A 37 -6.58 6.28 11.53
CA THR A 37 -5.90 6.99 12.60
C THR A 37 -4.73 7.72 11.98
N GLU A 38 -4.56 9.00 12.30
CA GLU A 38 -3.33 9.70 11.97
C GLU A 38 -2.16 9.01 12.70
N LEU A 39 -1.22 8.49 11.92
CA LEU A 39 0.00 7.87 12.44
C LEU A 39 1.12 8.89 12.34
N ILE A 40 1.93 9.01 13.39
CA ILE A 40 3.10 9.90 13.39
C ILE A 40 4.06 9.61 12.23
N LEU A 41 4.12 8.35 11.78
CA LEU A 41 4.89 7.95 10.60
C LEU A 41 4.36 8.57 9.30
N SER A 42 3.05 8.86 9.20
CA SER A 42 2.48 9.55 8.04
C SER A 42 2.95 11.02 7.99
N LEU A 43 2.98 11.71 9.15
CA LEU A 43 3.51 13.07 9.25
C LEU A 43 5.02 13.13 8.96
N LEU A 44 5.77 12.16 9.49
CA LEU A 44 7.19 12.03 9.18
C LEU A 44 7.41 11.78 7.69
N GLY A 45 6.57 10.98 7.05
CA GLY A 45 6.65 10.74 5.61
C GLY A 45 6.55 12.03 4.80
N ASN A 46 5.53 12.86 5.07
CA ASN A 46 5.37 14.17 4.41
C ASN A 46 6.57 15.10 4.68
N THR A 47 7.11 15.07 5.90
CA THR A 47 8.27 15.90 6.27
C THR A 47 9.53 15.44 5.54
N MET A 48 9.76 14.13 5.45
CA MET A 48 10.90 13.57 4.74
C MET A 48 10.75 13.72 3.22
N GLU A 49 9.53 13.68 2.67
CA GLU A 49 9.26 14.00 1.27
C GLU A 49 9.70 15.43 0.96
N LEU A 50 9.28 16.40 1.78
CA LEU A 50 9.73 17.79 1.68
C LEU A 50 11.26 17.89 1.79
N MET A 51 11.86 17.22 2.78
CA MET A 51 13.32 17.21 3.00
C MET A 51 14.11 16.70 1.80
N LEU A 52 13.59 15.68 1.09
CA LEU A 52 14.27 15.02 -0.02
C LEU A 52 13.99 15.68 -1.37
N THR A 53 13.04 16.62 -1.44
CA THR A 53 12.62 17.32 -2.66
C THR A 53 12.93 18.81 -2.65
N THR A 54 13.42 19.35 -1.53
CA THR A 54 13.78 20.76 -1.39
C THR A 54 15.26 20.95 -1.08
N ASP A 55 15.80 22.09 -1.49
CA ASP A 55 17.17 22.46 -1.16
C ASP A 55 17.35 22.58 0.36
N SER A 56 18.54 22.20 0.83
CA SER A 56 18.84 22.17 2.28
C SER A 56 18.64 23.53 2.96
N SER A 57 18.97 24.63 2.30
CA SER A 57 18.75 25.99 2.82
C SER A 57 17.27 26.28 3.04
N VAL A 58 16.42 25.91 2.07
CA VAL A 58 14.97 26.08 2.14
C VAL A 58 14.37 25.17 3.21
N PHE A 59 14.74 23.89 3.24
CA PHE A 59 14.22 22.95 4.23
C PHE A 59 14.50 23.38 5.68
N LYS A 60 15.67 23.98 5.94
CA LYS A 60 16.05 24.48 7.27
C LYS A 60 15.08 25.54 7.81
N THR A 61 14.43 26.31 6.94
CA THR A 61 13.42 27.31 7.34
C THR A 61 12.14 26.68 7.90
N TYR A 62 11.87 25.40 7.58
CA TYR A 62 10.72 24.65 8.13
C TYR A 62 10.99 24.02 9.50
N LEU A 63 12.24 24.09 10.00
CA LEU A 63 12.58 23.52 11.31
C LEU A 63 12.01 24.40 12.42
N LYS A 64 11.56 23.77 13.53
CA LYS A 64 11.09 24.50 14.73
C LYS A 64 12.14 25.46 15.32
N SER A 65 13.42 25.21 15.06
CA SER A 65 14.53 26.06 15.49
C SER A 65 14.80 27.23 14.55
N SER A 66 14.13 27.31 13.39
CA SER A 66 14.25 28.43 12.47
C SER A 66 13.66 29.68 13.09
N LEU A 67 14.41 30.78 13.01
CA LEU A 67 13.92 32.13 13.33
C LEU A 67 13.28 32.81 12.11
N GLU A 68 13.50 32.25 10.92
CA GLU A 68 12.93 32.72 9.65
C GLU A 68 11.59 32.03 9.40
N ASP A 69 10.61 32.80 8.93
CA ASP A 69 9.37 32.23 8.42
C ASP A 69 9.69 31.31 7.24
N PRO A 70 9.06 30.12 7.17
CA PRO A 70 9.29 29.23 6.05
C PRO A 70 8.95 29.96 4.77
N VAL A 71 9.94 30.11 3.89
CA VAL A 71 9.73 30.64 2.55
C VAL A 71 8.79 29.66 1.87
N ARG A 72 7.48 29.93 1.91
CA ARG A 72 6.53 29.25 1.04
C ARG A 72 7.01 29.59 -0.35
N ALA A 73 7.73 28.67 -1.00
CA ALA A 73 8.06 28.83 -2.39
C ALA A 73 6.74 29.16 -3.09
N GLU A 74 6.61 30.37 -3.64
CA GLU A 74 5.38 30.82 -4.33
C GLU A 74 5.00 29.87 -5.48
N ASN A 75 5.93 28.97 -5.84
CA ASN A 75 5.82 27.88 -6.80
C ASN A 75 5.56 26.49 -6.22
N SER A 76 5.26 26.31 -4.92
CA SER A 76 4.96 25.00 -4.32
C SER A 76 3.57 24.46 -4.68
N LYS A 77 3.11 24.67 -5.91
CA LYS A 77 1.89 24.03 -6.42
C LYS A 77 2.21 22.55 -6.60
N SER A 78 1.53 21.69 -5.83
CA SER A 78 1.59 20.25 -6.04
C SER A 78 1.29 19.94 -7.51
N SER A 79 2.16 19.15 -8.13
CA SER A 79 1.97 18.69 -9.50
C SER A 79 1.00 17.51 -9.51
N TYR A 80 0.09 17.49 -10.49
CA TYR A 80 -0.92 16.44 -10.61
C TYR A 80 -0.92 15.86 -12.02
N HIS A 81 -1.07 14.54 -12.11
CA HIS A 81 -1.41 13.83 -13.34
C HIS A 81 -2.87 13.40 -13.29
N TYR A 82 -3.60 13.65 -14.37
CA TYR A 82 -5.01 13.25 -14.51
C TYR A 82 -5.12 12.16 -15.57
N ALA A 83 -5.54 10.98 -15.15
CA ALA A 83 -5.73 9.82 -16.02
C ALA A 83 -7.23 9.51 -16.18
N ARG A 84 -7.65 9.21 -17.41
CA ARG A 84 -9.04 8.84 -17.72
C ARG A 84 -9.10 7.40 -18.20
N PHE A 85 -10.02 6.62 -17.63
CA PHE A 85 -10.39 5.29 -18.10
C PHE A 85 -11.90 5.22 -18.26
N GLY A 86 -12.40 5.11 -19.49
CA GLY A 86 -13.84 5.20 -19.76
C GLY A 86 -14.48 6.47 -19.17
N ASN A 87 -15.35 6.28 -18.19
CA ASN A 87 -16.06 7.32 -17.45
C ASN A 87 -15.44 7.63 -16.07
N ILE A 88 -14.33 6.98 -15.72
CA ILE A 88 -13.59 7.22 -14.48
C ILE A 88 -12.47 8.22 -14.75
N LEU A 89 -12.43 9.29 -13.97
CA LEU A 89 -11.31 10.23 -13.90
C LEU A 89 -10.55 10.00 -12.59
N MET A 90 -9.24 9.76 -12.70
CA MET A 90 -8.33 9.55 -11.58
C MET A 90 -7.31 10.68 -11.54
N ARG A 91 -6.91 11.07 -10.32
CA ARG A 91 -5.87 12.07 -10.08
C ARG A 91 -4.76 11.44 -9.26
N SER A 92 -3.52 11.57 -9.73
CA SER A 92 -2.31 11.26 -8.97
C SER A 92 -1.54 12.52 -8.64
N GLN A 93 -1.03 12.65 -7.42
CA GLN A 93 -0.04 13.67 -7.06
C GLN A 93 1.34 13.16 -7.48
N LEU A 94 2.19 14.06 -7.99
CA LEU A 94 3.55 13.74 -8.41
C LEU A 94 4.56 14.31 -7.42
N ASP A 95 5.49 13.48 -6.97
CA ASP A 95 6.45 13.83 -5.93
C ASP A 95 7.74 14.42 -6.52
N ALA A 96 8.33 13.76 -7.53
CA ALA A 96 9.61 14.16 -8.08
C ALA A 96 9.78 13.81 -9.58
N LYS A 97 10.75 14.46 -10.23
CA LYS A 97 11.15 14.20 -11.61
C LYS A 97 12.67 14.31 -11.75
N ASP A 98 13.28 13.37 -12.47
CA ASP A 98 14.70 13.39 -12.81
C ASP A 98 14.92 12.98 -14.27
N LYS A 99 15.72 13.76 -15.01
CA LYS A 99 16.01 13.54 -16.45
C LYS A 99 16.84 12.29 -16.75
N ARG A 100 17.48 11.70 -15.73
CA ARG A 100 18.28 10.47 -15.87
C ARG A 100 17.42 9.20 -15.91
N LEU A 101 16.16 9.30 -15.48
CA LEU A 101 15.22 8.19 -15.52
C LEU A 101 14.59 8.07 -16.92
N PRO A 102 14.20 6.85 -17.34
CA PRO A 102 13.54 6.64 -18.63
C PRO A 102 12.13 7.26 -18.66
N GLY A 103 11.48 7.20 -19.82
CA GLY A 103 10.07 7.56 -19.97
C GLY A 103 9.78 9.03 -19.64
N THR A 104 8.95 9.28 -18.63
CA THR A 104 8.57 10.64 -18.23
C THR A 104 9.61 11.32 -17.34
N GLY A 105 10.49 10.52 -16.75
CA GLY A 105 11.39 10.88 -15.66
C GLY A 105 10.70 11.09 -14.32
N VAL A 106 9.38 10.90 -14.23
CA VAL A 106 8.57 11.16 -13.02
C VAL A 106 8.56 9.92 -12.15
N PHE A 107 8.76 10.09 -10.84
CA PHE A 107 8.72 9.00 -9.88
C PHE A 107 8.07 9.43 -8.58
N ASP A 108 7.58 8.43 -7.87
CA ASP A 108 6.95 8.58 -6.57
C ASP A 108 8.03 8.45 -5.47
N LEU A 109 7.99 9.31 -4.46
CA LEU A 109 8.91 9.24 -3.33
C LEU A 109 8.21 8.59 -2.14
N LYS A 110 8.84 7.57 -1.55
CA LYS A 110 8.28 6.86 -0.40
C LYS A 110 9.31 6.68 0.70
N THR A 111 8.95 7.09 1.91
CA THR A 111 9.80 6.87 3.09
C THR A 111 9.32 5.64 3.83
N ARG A 112 10.24 4.75 4.19
CA ARG A 112 9.92 3.48 4.81
C ARG A 112 10.74 3.29 6.08
N ALA A 113 10.07 3.43 7.22
CA ALA A 113 10.66 3.11 8.52
C ALA A 113 11.01 1.62 8.58
N VAL A 114 12.17 1.26 9.13
CA VAL A 114 12.60 -0.14 9.29
C VAL A 114 11.60 -0.99 10.07
N CYS A 115 11.65 -2.30 9.89
CA CYS A 115 10.75 -3.24 10.55
C CYS A 115 10.73 -3.12 12.08
N ALA A 116 11.85 -2.76 12.72
CA ALA A 116 11.91 -2.50 14.16
C ALA A 116 10.92 -1.43 14.63
N ILE A 117 10.66 -0.42 13.80
CA ILE A 117 9.67 0.63 14.09
C ILE A 117 8.28 0.14 13.72
N ARG A 118 8.10 -0.43 12.51
CA ARG A 118 6.76 -0.80 12.02
C ARG A 118 6.07 -1.87 12.88
N TYR A 119 6.83 -2.85 13.40
CA TYR A 119 6.28 -3.91 14.25
C TYR A 119 6.26 -3.58 15.73
N ASP A 120 6.85 -2.47 16.13
CA ASP A 120 6.94 -2.08 17.53
C ASP A 120 6.76 -0.57 17.71
N ILE A 121 5.84 0.02 16.95
CA ILE A 121 5.61 1.47 16.93
C ILE A 121 5.26 2.00 18.32
N ALA A 122 4.50 1.22 19.10
CA ALA A 122 4.13 1.58 20.47
C ALA A 122 5.35 1.69 21.39
N HIS A 123 6.39 0.88 21.20
CA HIS A 123 7.64 0.98 21.95
C HIS A 123 8.56 2.05 21.36
N THR A 124 8.73 2.06 20.04
CA THR A 124 9.68 2.94 19.35
C THR A 124 9.29 4.42 19.34
N ASN A 125 8.01 4.73 19.56
CA ASN A 125 7.56 6.09 19.85
C ASN A 125 8.18 6.68 21.14
N PHE A 126 8.63 5.83 22.08
CA PHE A 126 9.20 6.26 23.36
C PHE A 126 10.67 5.84 23.51
N HIS A 127 11.06 4.72 22.91
CA HIS A 127 12.40 4.17 22.95
C HIS A 127 12.97 4.11 21.53
N PRO A 128 13.77 5.10 21.11
CA PRO A 128 14.37 5.11 19.79
C PRO A 128 15.13 3.81 19.52
N THR A 129 14.87 3.20 18.37
CA THR A 129 15.59 2.01 17.96
C THR A 129 16.91 2.37 17.28
N ASN A 130 17.95 1.56 17.51
CA ASN A 130 19.23 1.61 16.81
C ASN A 130 19.31 0.50 15.74
N TYR A 131 18.19 -0.08 15.33
CA TYR A 131 18.16 -1.05 14.24
C TYR A 131 18.67 -0.41 12.95
N GLU A 132 19.55 -1.13 12.24
CA GLU A 132 20.22 -0.67 11.03
C GLU A 132 20.00 -1.67 9.88
N ILE A 133 20.33 -1.25 8.66
CA ILE A 133 20.44 -2.15 7.50
C ILE A 133 21.92 -2.20 7.13
N ASN A 134 22.60 -3.29 7.48
CA ASN A 134 24.06 -3.43 7.32
C ASN A 134 24.48 -4.58 6.41
N ARG A 135 23.51 -5.28 5.82
CA ARG A 135 23.74 -6.40 4.90
C ARG A 135 22.69 -6.43 3.81
N THR A 136 23.05 -7.04 2.69
CA THR A 136 22.12 -7.21 1.57
C THR A 136 21.08 -8.30 1.88
N HIS A 137 21.52 -9.44 2.42
CA HIS A 137 20.68 -10.63 2.64
C HIS A 137 20.52 -10.99 4.11
N GLY A 138 19.43 -11.70 4.44
CA GLY A 138 19.18 -12.27 5.77
C GLY A 138 17.82 -11.91 6.35
N LEU A 139 17.52 -12.42 7.55
CA LEU A 139 16.20 -12.27 8.17
C LEU A 139 15.97 -10.92 8.86
N TYR A 140 17.05 -10.24 9.27
CA TYR A 140 17.04 -8.97 10.00
C TYR A 140 18.26 -8.14 9.62
N GLU A 141 18.20 -6.83 9.81
CA GLU A 141 19.20 -5.83 9.46
C GLU A 141 19.63 -5.90 8.00
N SER A 142 18.74 -6.41 7.14
CA SER A 142 19.02 -6.71 5.74
C SER A 142 18.09 -5.97 4.81
N PHE A 143 18.64 -5.61 3.66
CA PHE A 143 17.88 -5.01 2.57
C PHE A 143 16.81 -5.96 2.02
N GLU A 144 17.18 -7.23 1.81
CA GLU A 144 16.27 -8.30 1.39
C GLU A 144 15.04 -8.41 2.29
N ARG A 145 15.21 -8.28 3.61
CA ARG A 145 14.07 -8.35 4.53
C ARG A 145 13.13 -7.17 4.32
N GLU A 146 13.66 -5.96 4.18
CA GLU A 146 12.85 -4.76 3.99
C GLU A 146 12.11 -4.76 2.66
N LEU A 147 12.78 -5.23 1.59
CA LEU A 147 12.21 -5.40 0.27
C LEU A 147 11.11 -6.48 0.27
N PHE A 148 11.36 -7.64 0.88
CA PHE A 148 10.39 -8.73 1.00
C PHE A 148 9.12 -8.30 1.75
N GLU A 149 9.27 -7.61 2.88
CA GLU A 149 8.13 -7.07 3.63
C GLU A 149 7.41 -5.97 2.86
N MET A 150 8.15 -5.16 2.08
CA MET A 150 7.54 -4.15 1.21
C MET A 150 6.69 -4.80 0.12
N ALA A 151 7.23 -5.79 -0.58
CA ALA A 151 6.53 -6.57 -1.61
C ALA A 151 5.22 -7.16 -1.08
N ARG A 152 5.24 -7.76 0.12
CA ARG A 152 4.05 -8.40 0.71
C ARG A 152 2.96 -7.42 1.14
N VAL A 153 3.35 -6.26 1.67
CA VAL A 153 2.42 -5.38 2.40
C VAL A 153 1.93 -4.20 1.56
N VAL A 154 2.83 -3.52 0.83
CA VAL A 154 2.51 -2.19 0.26
C VAL A 154 2.93 -2.01 -1.20
N MET A 155 3.92 -2.74 -1.71
CA MET A 155 4.48 -2.51 -3.05
C MET A 155 3.43 -2.62 -4.16
N PHE A 156 2.43 -3.49 -4.00
CA PHE A 156 1.32 -3.58 -4.95
C PHE A 156 0.49 -2.29 -5.02
N LYS A 157 0.39 -1.53 -3.92
CA LYS A 157 -0.25 -0.20 -3.95
C LYS A 157 0.62 0.80 -4.69
N TYR A 158 1.94 0.70 -4.55
CA TYR A 158 2.86 1.56 -5.27
C TYR A 158 2.79 1.32 -6.79
N SER A 159 2.67 0.07 -7.25
CA SER A 159 2.50 -0.20 -8.69
C SER A 159 1.22 0.44 -9.24
N LEU A 160 0.11 0.40 -8.49
CA LEU A 160 -1.13 1.06 -8.88
C LEU A 160 -0.98 2.59 -8.90
N GLN A 161 -0.30 3.18 -7.92
CA GLN A 161 -0.04 4.62 -7.85
C GLN A 161 0.83 5.09 -9.02
N ALA A 162 1.93 4.38 -9.29
CA ALA A 162 2.79 4.67 -10.42
C ALA A 162 2.05 4.58 -11.75
N ARG A 163 1.21 3.55 -11.94
CA ARG A 163 0.43 3.38 -13.18
C ARG A 163 -0.63 4.47 -13.36
N ILE A 164 -1.34 4.86 -12.30
CA ILE A 164 -2.31 5.97 -12.35
C ILE A 164 -1.61 7.31 -12.58
N GLY A 165 -0.41 7.50 -12.02
CA GLY A 165 0.38 8.72 -12.16
C GLY A 165 1.24 8.79 -13.41
N ASN A 166 1.25 7.75 -14.25
CA ASN A 166 2.18 7.60 -15.37
C ASN A 166 3.65 7.83 -14.94
N MET A 167 4.04 7.21 -13.84
CA MET A 167 5.37 7.32 -13.22
C MET A 167 6.24 6.14 -13.62
N ASP A 168 7.55 6.37 -13.76
CA ASP A 168 8.53 5.38 -14.21
C ASP A 168 8.94 4.40 -13.10
N GLY A 169 8.72 4.78 -11.83
CA GLY A 169 9.05 3.94 -10.70
C GLY A 169 8.83 4.61 -9.34
N ILE A 170 9.35 3.95 -8.31
CA ILE A 170 9.22 4.34 -6.90
C ILE A 170 10.61 4.49 -6.31
N PHE A 171 10.89 5.64 -5.71
CA PHE A 171 12.11 5.88 -4.95
C PHE A 171 11.84 5.73 -3.46
N VAL A 172 12.50 4.76 -2.82
CA VAL A 172 12.28 4.41 -1.43
C VAL A 172 13.45 4.85 -0.57
N ALA A 173 13.18 5.68 0.44
CA ALA A 173 14.14 6.07 1.48
C ALA A 173 13.90 5.24 2.75
N TYR A 174 14.84 4.35 3.09
CA TYR A 174 14.78 3.55 4.30
C TYR A 174 15.36 4.33 5.48
N HIS A 175 14.68 4.31 6.63
CA HIS A 175 15.13 5.07 7.80
C HIS A 175 14.77 4.37 9.12
N ASN A 176 15.50 4.69 10.18
CA ASN A 176 15.15 4.32 11.55
C ASN A 176 14.72 5.52 12.40
N VAL A 177 14.16 6.55 11.74
CA VAL A 177 13.79 7.88 12.30
C VAL A 177 15.00 8.73 12.70
N LYS A 178 16.05 8.13 13.26
CA LYS A 178 17.30 8.81 13.60
C LYS A 178 18.16 9.11 12.37
N ASN A 179 18.32 8.11 11.49
CA ASN A 179 19.15 8.17 10.29
C ASN A 179 18.39 7.63 9.07
N ILE A 180 18.72 8.17 7.89
CA ILE A 180 18.47 7.49 6.62
C ILE A 180 19.52 6.39 6.48
N LEU A 181 19.07 5.18 6.22
CA LEU A 181 19.90 3.97 6.14
C LEU A 181 20.24 3.59 4.71
N GLY A 182 19.47 4.08 3.74
CA GLY A 182 19.73 3.82 2.33
C GLY A 182 18.56 4.24 1.45
N PHE A 183 18.83 4.25 0.14
CA PHE A 183 17.86 4.58 -0.89
C PHE A 183 17.77 3.44 -1.89
N GLN A 184 16.59 3.28 -2.49
CA GLN A 184 16.37 2.32 -3.57
C GLN A 184 15.41 2.91 -4.59
N TYR A 185 15.83 2.99 -5.84
CA TYR A 185 14.90 3.17 -6.94
C TYR A 185 14.41 1.80 -7.42
N ILE A 186 13.10 1.65 -7.55
CA ILE A 186 12.46 0.44 -8.06
C ILE A 186 11.62 0.84 -9.28
N PRO A 187 12.07 0.51 -10.50
CA PRO A 187 11.28 0.71 -11.72
C PRO A 187 9.91 0.02 -11.63
N LEU A 188 8.88 0.60 -12.25
CA LEU A 188 7.55 -0.01 -12.30
C LEU A 188 7.61 -1.42 -12.92
N SER A 189 8.47 -1.59 -13.93
CA SER A 189 8.83 -2.85 -14.57
C SER A 189 9.24 -3.94 -13.59
N GLN A 190 10.13 -3.59 -12.65
CA GLN A 190 10.63 -4.50 -11.64
C GLN A 190 9.54 -4.87 -10.64
N ILE A 191 8.67 -3.91 -10.27
CA ILE A 191 7.53 -4.19 -9.40
C ILE A 191 6.56 -5.18 -10.09
N ASP A 192 6.30 -4.99 -11.38
CA ASP A 192 5.45 -5.89 -12.15
C ASP A 192 6.06 -7.29 -12.21
N SER A 193 7.37 -7.42 -12.43
CA SER A 193 8.09 -8.70 -12.37
C SER A 193 8.00 -9.38 -10.98
N ILE A 194 8.05 -8.63 -9.88
CA ILE A 194 7.89 -9.20 -8.53
C ILE A 194 6.51 -9.86 -8.33
N PHE A 195 5.44 -9.31 -8.91
CA PHE A 195 4.08 -9.84 -8.72
C PHE A 195 3.63 -10.81 -9.80
N PHE A 196 4.03 -10.58 -11.04
CA PHE A 196 3.56 -11.29 -12.23
C PHE A 196 4.66 -12.13 -12.90
N GLY A 197 5.92 -11.99 -12.47
CA GLY A 197 7.06 -12.71 -13.06
C GLY A 197 7.17 -14.17 -12.61
N ASN A 198 6.46 -14.59 -11.56
CA ASN A 198 6.54 -15.97 -11.08
C ASN A 198 6.00 -16.97 -12.11
N VAL A 199 6.72 -18.06 -12.32
CA VAL A 199 6.31 -19.20 -13.14
C VAL A 199 5.82 -20.30 -12.20
N ASP A 200 4.82 -21.08 -12.60
CA ASP A 200 4.59 -22.35 -11.91
C ASP A 200 5.89 -23.17 -12.04
N TYR A 201 6.32 -23.81 -10.93
CA TYR A 201 7.59 -24.54 -10.81
C TYR A 201 7.77 -25.66 -11.86
N ASP A 202 6.71 -26.00 -12.59
CA ASP A 202 6.69 -27.04 -13.62
C ASP A 202 7.15 -26.56 -15.00
N ASP A 203 7.65 -25.32 -15.14
CA ASP A 203 8.35 -24.91 -16.37
C ASP A 203 9.80 -25.43 -16.34
N PRO A 204 10.18 -26.43 -17.16
CA PRO A 204 11.53 -26.99 -17.19
C PRO A 204 12.60 -25.98 -17.62
N LYS A 205 12.22 -24.78 -18.11
CA LYS A 205 13.13 -23.70 -18.46
C LYS A 205 13.39 -22.71 -17.32
N LEU A 206 12.74 -22.88 -16.16
CA LEU A 206 12.92 -21.98 -15.02
C LEU A 206 14.39 -21.98 -14.55
N GLY A 207 15.05 -20.82 -14.65
CA GLY A 207 16.44 -20.64 -14.22
C GLY A 207 17.49 -21.15 -15.22
N GLN A 208 17.09 -21.66 -16.38
CA GLN A 208 18.01 -21.75 -17.51
C GLN A 208 18.20 -20.33 -18.05
N PRO A 209 19.43 -19.82 -18.18
CA PRO A 209 19.66 -18.70 -19.07
C PRO A 209 19.02 -19.03 -20.41
N ASP A 210 18.32 -18.09 -21.03
CA ASP A 210 18.12 -18.17 -22.48
C ASP A 210 19.53 -18.11 -23.06
N TYR A 211 20.21 -19.26 -23.15
CA TYR A 211 21.55 -19.37 -23.70
C TYR A 211 21.41 -19.01 -25.18
N VAL A 212 21.78 -17.77 -25.48
CA VAL A 212 21.86 -17.22 -26.82
C VAL A 212 23.02 -17.94 -27.51
N ASN A 213 22.71 -19.08 -28.15
CA ASN A 213 23.73 -19.97 -28.72
C ASN A 213 23.74 -19.93 -30.26
N ASN A 214 22.90 -19.11 -30.88
CA ASN A 214 22.86 -18.94 -32.33
C ASN A 214 22.74 -17.47 -32.73
N GLU A 215 23.18 -17.16 -33.95
CA GLU A 215 23.20 -15.82 -34.53
C GLU A 215 21.79 -15.20 -34.61
N SER A 216 20.74 -16.02 -34.82
CA SER A 216 19.36 -15.54 -34.82
C SER A 216 18.87 -15.05 -33.46
N ASP A 217 19.34 -15.63 -32.36
CA ASP A 217 18.98 -15.20 -31.01
C ASP A 217 19.71 -13.89 -30.64
N PHE A 218 20.97 -13.72 -31.09
CA PHE A 218 21.68 -12.44 -30.97
C PHE A 218 21.02 -11.36 -31.82
N GLN A 219 20.65 -11.69 -33.06
CA GLN A 219 19.94 -10.78 -33.95
C GLN A 219 18.57 -10.40 -33.38
N ALA A 220 17.86 -11.32 -32.73
CA ALA A 220 16.62 -11.03 -32.03
C ALA A 220 16.79 -10.08 -30.84
N ILE A 221 17.92 -10.14 -30.12
CA ILE A 221 18.26 -9.17 -29.06
C ILE A 221 18.59 -7.80 -29.66
N VAL A 222 19.35 -7.75 -30.75
CA VAL A 222 19.73 -6.50 -31.43
C VAL A 222 18.52 -5.83 -32.10
N GLU A 223 17.61 -6.62 -32.67
CA GLU A 223 16.38 -6.16 -33.31
C GLU A 223 15.25 -5.88 -32.30
N ASP A 224 15.39 -6.27 -31.03
CA ASP A 224 14.49 -5.89 -29.94
C ASP A 224 14.80 -4.46 -29.46
N ILE A 225 14.59 -3.50 -30.37
CA ILE A 225 14.81 -2.07 -30.16
C ILE A 225 13.75 -1.48 -29.19
N GLY A 226 12.77 -2.28 -28.74
CA GLY A 226 11.51 -1.81 -28.17
C GLY A 226 11.24 -2.17 -26.72
N GLN A 227 12.12 -2.90 -26.04
CA GLN A 227 11.83 -3.42 -24.71
C GLN A 227 12.93 -3.05 -23.72
N HIS A 228 12.62 -2.16 -22.77
CA HIS A 228 13.44 -1.90 -21.57
C HIS A 228 13.53 -3.13 -20.62
N TRP A 229 13.18 -4.32 -21.11
CA TRP A 229 12.99 -5.56 -20.38
C TRP A 229 14.21 -6.45 -20.58
N GLN A 230 14.74 -7.06 -19.52
CA GLN A 230 15.90 -7.94 -19.62
C GLN A 230 15.56 -9.25 -20.34
N ASN A 231 14.29 -9.66 -20.33
CA ASN A 231 13.79 -10.84 -21.02
C ASN A 231 12.29 -10.71 -21.32
N LYS A 232 11.78 -11.60 -22.20
CA LYS A 232 10.35 -11.67 -22.55
C LYS A 232 9.45 -11.90 -21.33
N ARG A 233 9.96 -12.49 -20.24
CA ARG A 233 9.17 -12.73 -19.03
C ARG A 233 8.85 -11.45 -18.27
N GLU A 234 9.79 -10.52 -18.17
CA GLU A 234 9.51 -9.21 -17.57
C GLU A 234 8.51 -8.41 -18.42
N ALA A 235 8.64 -8.47 -19.75
CA ALA A 235 7.67 -7.88 -20.66
C ALA A 235 6.27 -8.46 -20.46
N LEU A 236 6.17 -9.78 -20.30
CA LEU A 236 4.91 -10.48 -20.02
C LEU A 236 4.31 -10.01 -18.70
N SER A 237 5.15 -9.88 -17.66
CA SER A 237 4.73 -9.43 -16.34
C SER A 237 4.05 -8.06 -16.39
N THR A 238 4.62 -7.13 -17.16
CA THR A 238 4.06 -5.78 -17.32
C THR A 238 2.82 -5.76 -18.19
N MET A 239 2.80 -6.55 -19.27
CA MET A 239 1.57 -6.76 -20.06
C MET A 239 0.45 -7.28 -19.16
N MET A 240 0.74 -8.26 -18.31
CA MET A 240 -0.23 -8.83 -17.38
C MET A 240 -0.72 -7.81 -16.36
N ALA A 241 0.20 -7.07 -15.73
CA ALA A 241 -0.12 -6.03 -14.77
C ALA A 241 -1.03 -4.95 -15.36
N ASN A 242 -0.72 -4.48 -16.58
CA ASN A 242 -1.54 -3.51 -17.31
C ASN A 242 -2.92 -4.06 -17.66
N TYR A 243 -2.98 -5.29 -18.14
CA TYR A 243 -4.24 -5.91 -18.54
C TYR A 243 -5.17 -6.15 -17.35
N GLU A 244 -4.66 -6.71 -16.25
CA GLU A 244 -5.46 -6.90 -15.03
C GLU A 244 -5.90 -5.57 -14.41
N PHE A 245 -5.05 -4.53 -14.47
CA PHE A 245 -5.40 -3.19 -14.02
C PHE A 245 -6.59 -2.62 -14.83
N ASN A 246 -6.53 -2.71 -16.16
CA ASN A 246 -7.59 -2.24 -17.04
C ASN A 246 -8.89 -3.02 -16.83
N VAL A 247 -8.82 -4.35 -16.72
CA VAL A 247 -10.00 -5.18 -16.41
C VAL A 247 -10.59 -4.80 -15.04
N SER A 248 -9.74 -4.51 -14.04
CA SER A 248 -10.19 -4.05 -12.73
C SER A 248 -10.92 -2.71 -12.77
N LEU A 249 -10.47 -1.77 -13.61
CA LEU A 249 -11.16 -0.49 -13.82
C LEU A 249 -12.49 -0.68 -14.56
N SER A 250 -12.56 -1.54 -15.56
CA SER A 250 -13.83 -1.90 -16.23
C SER A 250 -14.83 -2.51 -15.24
N MET A 251 -14.38 -3.46 -14.40
CA MET A 251 -15.20 -4.05 -13.35
C MET A 251 -15.73 -3.01 -12.37
N LEU A 252 -14.88 -2.07 -11.93
CA LEU A 252 -15.28 -1.00 -11.02
C LEU A 252 -16.30 -0.06 -11.67
N GLN A 253 -16.08 0.32 -12.93
CA GLN A 253 -17.00 1.17 -13.69
C GLN A 253 -18.38 0.53 -13.80
N ASP A 254 -18.46 -0.73 -14.23
CA ASP A 254 -19.73 -1.44 -14.42
C ASP A 254 -20.45 -1.63 -13.08
N LEU A 255 -19.72 -1.98 -12.02
CA LEU A 255 -20.26 -2.07 -10.68
C LEU A 255 -20.87 -0.74 -10.23
N LEU A 256 -20.16 0.37 -10.39
CA LEU A 256 -20.65 1.69 -10.00
C LEU A 256 -21.85 2.12 -10.84
N ASN A 257 -21.90 1.81 -12.13
CA ASN A 257 -23.06 2.07 -12.98
C ASN A 257 -24.31 1.31 -12.48
N VAL A 258 -24.15 0.03 -12.12
CA VAL A 258 -25.25 -0.77 -11.54
C VAL A 258 -25.72 -0.18 -10.22
N ILE A 259 -24.78 0.18 -9.33
CA ILE A 259 -25.12 0.68 -8.00
C ILE A 259 -25.78 2.06 -8.08
N THR A 260 -25.19 3.01 -8.82
CA THR A 260 -25.72 4.38 -8.94
C THR A 260 -27.12 4.42 -9.53
N LYS A 261 -27.43 3.53 -10.49
CA LYS A 261 -28.79 3.34 -11.01
C LYS A 261 -29.75 2.85 -9.93
N LYS A 262 -29.35 1.85 -9.13
CA LYS A 262 -30.19 1.28 -8.06
C LYS A 262 -30.40 2.22 -6.87
N THR A 263 -29.40 3.02 -6.51
CA THR A 263 -29.53 3.97 -5.39
C THR A 263 -30.31 5.22 -5.78
N GLY A 264 -30.65 5.40 -7.06
CA GLY A 264 -31.24 6.63 -7.58
C GLY A 264 -30.28 7.82 -7.46
N SER A 265 -28.97 7.57 -7.62
CA SER A 265 -27.90 8.56 -7.45
C SER A 265 -27.80 9.17 -6.04
N ARG A 266 -28.43 8.57 -5.03
CA ARG A 266 -28.22 8.94 -3.62
C ARG A 266 -26.83 8.52 -3.15
N PRO A 267 -26.24 9.23 -2.17
CA PRO A 267 -24.97 8.83 -1.58
C PRO A 267 -25.04 7.43 -0.99
N PHE A 268 -23.96 6.66 -1.13
CA PHE A 268 -23.88 5.32 -0.56
C PHE A 268 -22.49 5.01 -0.06
N ARG A 269 -22.44 4.13 0.94
CA ARG A 269 -21.21 3.52 1.42
C ARG A 269 -21.10 2.12 0.82
N MET A 270 -19.93 1.79 0.32
CA MET A 270 -19.62 0.51 -0.30
C MET A 270 -18.49 -0.21 0.45
N PHE A 271 -18.69 -1.47 0.80
CA PHE A 271 -17.63 -2.36 1.29
C PHE A 271 -17.29 -3.41 0.24
N LEU A 272 -16.02 -3.54 -0.12
CA LEU A 272 -15.50 -4.60 -0.97
C LEU A 272 -14.74 -5.61 -0.11
N LYS A 273 -15.09 -6.89 -0.23
CA LYS A 273 -14.45 -7.98 0.50
C LYS A 273 -14.10 -9.11 -0.45
N TYR A 274 -12.81 -9.38 -0.57
CA TYR A 274 -12.34 -10.57 -1.25
C TYR A 274 -12.68 -11.83 -0.44
N CYS A 275 -13.30 -12.79 -1.11
CA CYS A 275 -13.61 -14.13 -0.60
C CYS A 275 -12.74 -15.12 -1.38
N PRO A 276 -11.74 -15.75 -0.73
CA PRO A 276 -10.91 -16.74 -1.40
C PRO A 276 -11.72 -17.98 -1.79
N GLU A 277 -11.17 -18.76 -2.71
CA GLU A 277 -11.72 -20.05 -3.09
C GLU A 277 -11.85 -21.00 -1.89
N SER A 278 -12.90 -21.81 -1.92
CA SER A 278 -13.27 -22.79 -0.91
C SER A 278 -13.81 -24.04 -1.60
N LYS A 279 -13.95 -25.14 -0.86
CA LYS A 279 -14.51 -26.41 -1.37
C LYS A 279 -15.83 -26.27 -2.14
N TYR A 280 -16.63 -25.25 -1.82
CA TYR A 280 -17.97 -25.07 -2.38
C TYR A 280 -18.08 -23.89 -3.36
N HIS A 281 -17.09 -23.00 -3.39
CA HIS A 281 -17.18 -21.74 -4.13
C HIS A 281 -15.82 -21.27 -4.63
N ASN A 282 -15.77 -20.91 -5.91
CA ASN A 282 -14.65 -20.16 -6.50
C ASN A 282 -14.45 -18.82 -5.80
N SER A 283 -13.25 -18.26 -5.94
CA SER A 283 -12.93 -16.92 -5.46
C SER A 283 -13.88 -15.88 -6.05
N HIS A 284 -14.26 -14.90 -5.23
CA HIS A 284 -15.20 -13.84 -5.62
C HIS A 284 -15.04 -12.62 -4.72
N ILE A 285 -15.57 -11.47 -5.16
CA ILE A 285 -15.66 -10.26 -4.35
C ILE A 285 -17.12 -10.08 -3.93
N LYS A 286 -17.35 -9.91 -2.62
CA LYS A 286 -18.63 -9.45 -2.10
C LYS A 286 -18.60 -7.94 -1.97
N VAL A 287 -19.64 -7.29 -2.46
CA VAL A 287 -19.83 -5.85 -2.39
C VAL A 287 -21.10 -5.57 -1.58
N PHE A 288 -20.96 -4.86 -0.46
CA PHE A 288 -22.10 -4.42 0.34
C PHE A 288 -22.33 -2.95 0.11
N VAL A 289 -23.54 -2.56 -0.23
CA VAL A 289 -23.94 -1.17 -0.48
C VAL A 289 -25.02 -0.79 0.50
N ASN A 290 -24.79 0.30 1.24
CA ASN A 290 -25.78 0.92 2.10
C ASN A 290 -25.98 2.36 1.64
N VAL A 291 -27.21 2.73 1.29
CA VAL A 291 -27.54 4.15 1.03
C VAL A 291 -27.38 4.92 2.34
N VAL A 292 -26.77 6.10 2.27
CA VAL A 292 -26.51 6.97 3.42
C VAL A 292 -26.97 8.40 3.12
N HIS A 293 -27.29 9.16 4.17
CA HIS A 293 -27.58 10.59 4.01
C HIS A 293 -26.28 11.39 3.79
N ALA A 294 -26.41 12.59 3.21
CA ALA A 294 -25.26 13.45 2.90
C ALA A 294 -24.41 13.80 4.14
N GLU A 295 -25.05 14.03 5.29
CA GLU A 295 -24.35 14.30 6.55
C GLU A 295 -23.52 13.10 7.01
N MET A 296 -24.07 11.89 6.95
CA MET A 296 -23.35 10.67 7.26
C MET A 296 -22.18 10.45 6.28
N ALA A 297 -22.39 10.67 4.97
CA ALA A 297 -21.32 10.58 3.98
C ALA A 297 -20.16 11.55 4.27
N LYS A 298 -20.47 12.79 4.67
CA LYS A 298 -19.46 13.77 5.10
C LYS A 298 -18.72 13.32 6.36
N ARG A 299 -19.44 12.78 7.34
CA ARG A 299 -18.85 12.23 8.57
C ARG A 299 -17.91 11.06 8.29
N LEU A 300 -18.27 10.16 7.37
CA LEU A 300 -17.46 9.01 6.99
C LEU A 300 -16.17 9.39 6.24
N THR A 301 -16.14 10.55 5.58
CA THR A 301 -15.00 11.00 4.76
C THR A 301 -14.09 12.00 5.48
N THR A 302 -14.47 12.43 6.69
CA THR A 302 -13.70 13.37 7.51
C THR A 302 -12.81 12.60 8.49
N LEU A 303 -11.52 12.95 8.54
CA LEU A 303 -10.60 12.38 9.53
C LEU A 303 -10.75 13.15 10.84
N ASP A 304 -10.86 12.45 11.96
CA ASP A 304 -10.78 13.09 13.28
C ASP A 304 -9.36 13.63 13.47
N LYS A 305 -9.23 14.93 13.75
CA LYS A 305 -7.93 15.53 14.08
C LYS A 305 -7.44 14.99 15.43
N VAL A 306 -6.17 14.60 15.50
CA VAL A 306 -5.53 14.29 16.79
C VAL A 306 -5.34 15.61 17.53
N SER A 307 -5.80 15.69 18.78
CA SER A 307 -5.48 16.83 19.66
C SER A 307 -4.00 16.83 19.98
N ASP A 308 -3.37 18.00 20.05
CA ASP A 308 -1.96 18.12 20.44
C ASP A 308 -1.69 17.33 21.73
N ASP A 309 -0.72 16.42 21.66
CA ASP A 309 -0.29 15.65 22.81
C ASP A 309 0.34 16.61 23.84
N VAL A 310 -0.36 16.84 24.95
CA VAL A 310 0.24 17.37 26.17
C VAL A 310 1.42 16.45 26.56
N GLU A 311 2.54 17.01 27.01
CA GLU A 311 3.65 16.21 27.55
C GLU A 311 3.17 15.40 28.75
N VAL A 312 2.87 14.13 28.51
CA VAL A 312 2.53 13.14 29.54
C VAL A 312 3.55 12.00 29.52
N PRO A 313 3.83 11.36 30.67
CA PRO A 313 4.75 10.23 30.75
C PRO A 313 4.38 9.09 29.78
N PRO A 314 5.35 8.28 29.32
CA PRO A 314 5.12 7.17 28.40
C PRO A 314 3.99 6.22 28.86
N SER A 315 3.98 5.84 30.13
CA SER A 315 2.96 4.95 30.72
C SER A 315 1.53 5.51 30.62
N GLU A 316 1.36 6.82 30.80
CA GLU A 316 0.05 7.47 30.68
C GLU A 316 -0.38 7.62 29.21
N ARG A 317 0.55 7.92 28.30
CA ARG A 317 0.29 7.97 26.85
C ARG A 317 -0.10 6.60 26.30
N ILE A 318 0.55 5.54 26.77
CA ILE A 318 0.24 4.12 26.49
C ILE A 318 -1.18 3.76 26.95
N ARG A 319 -1.57 4.17 28.17
CA ARG A 319 -2.94 4.01 28.68
C ARG A 319 -3.95 4.76 27.81
N LYS A 320 -3.67 6.02 27.46
CA LYS A 320 -4.52 6.84 26.56
C LYS A 320 -4.67 6.19 25.18
N ALA A 321 -3.59 5.67 24.59
CA ALA A 321 -3.63 4.98 23.30
C ALA A 321 -4.51 3.72 23.33
N THR A 322 -4.48 2.95 24.42
CA THR A 322 -5.33 1.77 24.62
C THR A 322 -6.80 2.14 24.76
N LEU A 323 -7.11 3.15 25.58
CA LEU A 323 -8.47 3.67 25.73
C LEU A 323 -9.00 4.20 24.40
N ALA A 324 -8.16 4.92 23.64
CA ALA A 324 -8.49 5.40 22.31
C ALA A 324 -8.78 4.24 21.34
N ALA A 325 -8.01 3.15 21.36
CA ALA A 325 -8.28 1.98 20.54
C ALA A 325 -9.63 1.31 20.87
N SER A 326 -9.95 1.18 22.16
CA SER A 326 -11.25 0.67 22.62
C SER A 326 -12.41 1.57 22.20
N ALA A 327 -12.26 2.89 22.39
CA ALA A 327 -13.24 3.88 21.97
C ALA A 327 -13.48 3.87 20.44
N ARG A 328 -12.42 3.74 19.63
CA ARG A 328 -12.50 3.61 18.16
C ARG A 328 -13.27 2.37 17.75
N LYS A 329 -12.99 1.22 18.36
CA LYS A 329 -13.72 -0.02 18.09
C LYS A 329 -15.23 0.18 18.35
N LYS A 330 -15.58 0.72 19.52
CA LYS A 330 -16.98 1.01 19.90
C LYS A 330 -17.63 1.99 18.91
N ARG A 331 -16.93 3.07 18.54
CA ARG A 331 -17.40 4.06 17.56
C ARG A 331 -17.67 3.41 16.20
N CYS A 332 -16.77 2.56 15.72
CA CYS A 332 -16.94 1.84 14.46
C CYS A 332 -18.17 0.91 14.52
N GLU A 333 -18.35 0.15 15.60
CA GLU A 333 -19.54 -0.69 15.77
C GLU A 333 -20.83 0.12 15.79
N THR A 334 -20.88 1.21 16.55
CA THR A 334 -22.06 2.10 16.64
C THR A 334 -22.41 2.75 15.30
N ILE A 335 -21.42 3.27 14.56
CA ILE A 335 -21.63 3.89 13.24
C ILE A 335 -22.19 2.86 12.25
N ASN A 336 -21.61 1.66 12.22
CA ASN A 336 -22.05 0.62 11.29
C ASN A 336 -23.47 0.12 11.60
N LYS A 337 -23.86 0.07 12.88
CA LYS A 337 -25.24 -0.26 13.30
C LYS A 337 -26.22 0.83 12.86
N SER A 338 -25.89 2.10 13.08
CA SER A 338 -26.72 3.23 12.65
C SER A 338 -26.91 3.26 11.13
N ILE A 339 -25.85 3.04 10.34
CA ILE A 339 -25.93 2.95 8.87
C ILE A 339 -26.82 1.78 8.44
N PHE A 340 -26.70 0.62 9.09
CA PHE A 340 -27.51 -0.55 8.79
C PHE A 340 -29.00 -0.29 9.05
N GLU A 341 -29.34 0.33 10.18
CA GLU A 341 -30.71 0.69 10.53
C GLU A 341 -31.29 1.73 9.56
N GLN A 342 -30.52 2.76 9.22
CA GLN A 342 -30.94 3.79 8.27
C GLN A 342 -31.18 3.21 6.87
N SER A 343 -30.20 2.45 6.35
CA SER A 343 -30.25 1.86 5.01
C SER A 343 -31.34 0.79 4.85
N SER A 344 -31.91 0.27 5.94
CA SER A 344 -33.07 -0.63 5.87
C SER A 344 -34.29 0.02 5.19
N LYS A 345 -34.45 1.34 5.36
CA LYS A 345 -35.51 2.14 4.73
C LYS A 345 -35.06 2.72 3.39
N ASP A 346 -33.81 3.17 3.33
CA ASP A 346 -33.30 3.88 2.15
C ASP A 346 -32.83 2.95 1.02
N GLY A 347 -32.43 1.73 1.32
CA GLY A 347 -31.94 0.76 0.33
C GLY A 347 -30.57 0.19 0.72
N ARG A 348 -30.49 -1.14 0.66
CA ARG A 348 -29.27 -1.92 0.89
C ARG A 348 -29.18 -3.04 -0.13
N PHE A 349 -28.00 -3.22 -0.70
CA PHE A 349 -27.79 -4.15 -1.80
C PHE A 349 -26.51 -4.92 -1.60
N MET A 350 -26.51 -6.21 -1.93
CA MET A 350 -25.29 -7.02 -1.96
C MET A 350 -25.06 -7.55 -3.36
N PHE A 351 -23.84 -7.37 -3.85
CA PHE A 351 -23.40 -7.91 -5.13
C PHE A 351 -22.28 -8.92 -4.91
N LYS A 352 -22.23 -9.91 -5.79
CA LYS A 352 -21.16 -10.87 -5.95
C LYS A 352 -20.51 -10.66 -7.31
N ILE A 353 -19.21 -10.42 -7.30
CA ILE A 353 -18.38 -10.34 -8.51
C ILE A 353 -17.58 -11.63 -8.60
N SER A 354 -17.80 -12.38 -9.67
CA SER A 354 -17.04 -13.59 -10.00
C SER A 354 -16.24 -13.36 -11.26
N CYS A 355 -15.00 -13.87 -11.27
CA CYS A 355 -14.05 -13.69 -12.35
C CYS A 355 -13.58 -15.07 -12.84
N GLY A 356 -13.32 -15.18 -14.14
CA GLY A 356 -12.71 -16.35 -14.74
C GLY A 356 -11.76 -15.96 -15.86
N HIS A 357 -10.75 -16.79 -16.11
CA HIS A 357 -9.73 -16.55 -17.12
C HIS A 357 -9.91 -17.58 -18.24
N LYS A 358 -9.82 -17.12 -19.50
CA LYS A 358 -9.71 -17.98 -20.67
C LYS A 358 -8.39 -17.69 -21.37
N ILE A 359 -7.61 -18.72 -21.65
CA ILE A 359 -6.37 -18.64 -22.41
C ILE A 359 -6.56 -19.52 -23.65
N ASN A 360 -6.43 -18.95 -24.84
CA ASN A 360 -6.63 -19.63 -26.12
C ASN A 360 -7.96 -20.40 -26.17
N SER A 361 -9.05 -19.70 -25.84
CA SER A 361 -10.42 -20.23 -25.71
C SER A 361 -10.66 -21.29 -24.63
N LYS A 362 -9.64 -21.74 -23.90
CA LYS A 362 -9.77 -22.72 -22.80
C LYS A 362 -9.84 -22.02 -21.45
N SER A 363 -10.74 -22.49 -20.58
CA SER A 363 -10.80 -22.00 -19.20
C SER A 363 -9.50 -22.34 -18.45
N ALA A 364 -8.87 -21.33 -17.85
CA ALA A 364 -7.68 -21.52 -17.03
C ALA A 364 -8.09 -21.81 -15.58
N HIS A 365 -7.66 -22.96 -15.07
CA HIS A 365 -7.94 -23.41 -13.69
C HIS A 365 -6.72 -23.33 -12.77
N MET A 366 -5.57 -22.90 -13.31
CA MET A 366 -4.36 -22.68 -12.51
C MET A 366 -4.58 -21.58 -11.48
N LYS A 367 -3.91 -21.70 -10.34
CA LYS A 367 -4.04 -20.76 -9.21
C LYS A 367 -3.63 -19.34 -9.59
N TYR A 368 -2.68 -19.20 -10.52
CA TYR A 368 -2.21 -17.93 -11.06
C TYR A 368 -2.24 -17.97 -12.59
N PRO A 369 -3.40 -17.68 -13.22
CA PRO A 369 -3.57 -17.69 -14.67
C PRO A 369 -2.49 -16.88 -15.40
N THR A 370 -1.62 -17.59 -16.12
CA THR A 370 -0.47 -17.00 -16.83
C THR A 370 -0.59 -17.36 -18.31
N PRO A 371 -0.75 -16.37 -19.22
CA PRO A 371 -0.76 -16.65 -20.66
C PRO A 371 0.62 -17.10 -21.16
N PRO A 372 0.69 -17.78 -22.32
CA PRO A 372 1.97 -18.23 -22.88
C PRO A 372 2.85 -17.04 -23.27
N LEU A 373 4.19 -17.17 -23.15
CA LEU A 373 5.15 -16.12 -23.52
C LEU A 373 5.00 -15.64 -24.97
N SER A 374 4.52 -16.52 -25.85
CA SER A 374 4.28 -16.24 -27.26
C SER A 374 3.27 -15.11 -27.49
N ILE A 375 2.36 -14.83 -26.54
CA ILE A 375 1.35 -13.75 -26.63
C ILE A 375 1.95 -12.34 -26.83
N ILE A 376 3.21 -12.15 -26.45
CA ILE A 376 3.94 -10.88 -26.66
C ILE A 376 4.29 -10.69 -28.14
N ASN A 377 4.42 -11.78 -28.89
CA ASN A 377 4.77 -11.74 -30.30
C ASN A 377 3.53 -11.42 -31.12
N LYS A 378 3.53 -10.28 -31.84
CA LYS A 378 2.40 -9.83 -32.68
C LYS A 378 1.94 -10.83 -33.77
N LYS A 379 2.71 -11.89 -34.02
CA LYS A 379 2.44 -12.91 -35.05
C LYS A 379 1.64 -14.11 -34.55
N THR A 380 1.38 -14.23 -33.24
CA THR A 380 0.69 -15.38 -32.65
C THR A 380 -0.79 -15.08 -32.44
N ALA A 381 -1.64 -16.10 -32.60
CA ALA A 381 -3.07 -16.02 -32.31
C ALA A 381 -3.40 -16.24 -30.82
N ASP A 382 -2.40 -16.17 -29.94
CA ASP A 382 -2.60 -16.36 -28.50
C ASP A 382 -3.47 -15.26 -27.92
N GLU A 383 -4.41 -15.63 -27.05
CA GLU A 383 -5.38 -14.72 -26.46
C GLU A 383 -5.55 -15.01 -24.97
N TRP A 384 -5.63 -13.94 -24.19
CA TRP A 384 -6.00 -14.01 -22.78
C TRP A 384 -7.19 -13.12 -22.48
N ILE A 385 -8.31 -13.73 -22.10
CA ILE A 385 -9.55 -13.04 -21.77
C ILE A 385 -9.85 -13.22 -20.28
N ILE A 386 -10.07 -12.11 -19.59
CA ILE A 386 -10.64 -12.11 -18.24
C ILE A 386 -12.12 -11.74 -18.34
N HIS A 387 -13.00 -12.69 -18.03
CA HIS A 387 -14.44 -12.46 -17.99
C HIS A 387 -14.90 -12.30 -16.55
N TYR A 388 -15.84 -11.39 -16.31
CA TYR A 388 -16.44 -11.20 -15.00
C TYR A 388 -17.96 -11.13 -15.07
N LYS A 389 -18.60 -11.49 -13.95
CA LYS A 389 -20.05 -11.40 -13.75
C LYS A 389 -20.35 -10.68 -12.45
N ILE A 390 -21.19 -9.65 -12.54
CA ILE A 390 -21.75 -8.94 -11.38
C ILE A 390 -23.17 -9.45 -11.16
N ALA A 391 -23.40 -10.16 -10.07
CA ALA A 391 -24.70 -10.72 -9.71
C ALA A 391 -25.19 -10.11 -8.40
N GLU A 392 -26.43 -9.62 -8.38
CA GLU A 392 -27.08 -9.19 -7.14
C GLU A 392 -27.52 -10.41 -6.32
N VAL A 393 -27.39 -10.32 -5.00
CA VAL A 393 -27.80 -11.38 -4.07
C VAL A 393 -29.01 -10.90 -3.27
N CYS A 394 -30.19 -11.36 -3.66
CA CYS A 394 -31.48 -10.98 -3.07
C CYS A 394 -31.83 -11.83 -1.84
N ASN A 395 -31.00 -11.79 -0.79
CA ASN A 395 -31.31 -12.44 0.50
C ASN A 395 -31.01 -11.50 1.68
N PRO A 396 -32.04 -10.87 2.28
CA PRO A 396 -31.88 -9.91 3.37
C PRO A 396 -31.21 -10.48 4.63
N LYS A 397 -31.53 -11.72 5.02
CA LYS A 397 -30.92 -12.38 6.19
C LYS A 397 -29.42 -12.61 5.95
N LEU A 398 -29.08 -13.11 4.77
CA LEU A 398 -27.69 -13.32 4.37
C LEU A 398 -26.90 -12.01 4.31
N PHE A 399 -27.52 -10.92 3.83
CA PHE A 399 -26.91 -9.59 3.85
C PHE A 399 -26.50 -9.19 5.26
N GLU A 400 -27.43 -9.30 6.22
CA GLU A 400 -27.22 -8.90 7.61
C GLU A 400 -26.06 -9.66 8.26
N GLU A 401 -26.10 -10.99 8.16
CA GLU A 401 -25.06 -11.87 8.72
C GLU A 401 -23.68 -11.55 8.14
N GLU A 402 -23.57 -11.45 6.82
CA GLU A 402 -22.29 -11.21 6.15
C GLU A 402 -21.80 -9.77 6.30
N TYR A 403 -22.69 -8.79 6.40
CA TYR A 403 -22.36 -7.39 6.68
C TYR A 403 -21.74 -7.27 8.07
N PHE A 404 -22.42 -7.73 9.13
CA PHE A 404 -21.89 -7.63 10.50
C PHE A 404 -20.65 -8.49 10.71
N LYS A 405 -20.51 -9.64 10.03
CA LYS A 405 -19.27 -10.41 10.01
C LYS A 405 -18.12 -9.62 9.38
N THR A 406 -18.40 -8.85 8.33
CA THR A 406 -17.42 -7.99 7.65
C THR A 406 -17.04 -6.80 8.52
N VAL A 407 -18.02 -6.12 9.13
CA VAL A 407 -17.79 -5.04 10.11
C VAL A 407 -16.98 -5.54 11.30
N LYS A 408 -17.31 -6.70 11.88
CA LYS A 408 -16.54 -7.29 13.00
C LYS A 408 -15.07 -7.54 12.61
N ARG A 409 -14.80 -7.93 11.36
CA ARG A 409 -13.44 -8.11 10.84
C ARG A 409 -12.72 -6.78 10.67
N LEU A 410 -13.40 -5.76 10.15
CA LEU A 410 -12.91 -4.38 10.08
C LEU A 410 -12.56 -3.86 11.50
N CYS A 411 -13.43 -4.12 12.48
CA CYS A 411 -13.23 -3.71 13.86
C CYS A 411 -12.06 -4.42 14.56
N ARG A 412 -11.67 -5.62 14.10
CA ARG A 412 -10.49 -6.33 14.63
C ARG A 412 -9.18 -5.68 14.20
N THR A 413 -9.17 -4.95 13.08
CA THR A 413 -7.98 -4.25 12.59
C THR A 413 -7.55 -3.11 13.51
N PHE A 414 -8.45 -2.59 14.36
CA PHE A 414 -8.13 -1.59 15.40
C PHE A 414 -7.35 -2.17 16.60
N GLY A 415 -7.17 -3.49 16.64
CA GLY A 415 -6.41 -4.15 17.68
C GLY A 415 -4.92 -3.83 17.51
N ILE A 416 -4.45 -2.78 18.17
CA ILE A 416 -3.09 -2.82 18.71
C ILE A 416 -3.07 -4.06 19.62
N PRO A 417 -2.20 -5.05 19.40
CA PRO A 417 -2.05 -6.15 20.34
C PRO A 417 -1.81 -5.54 21.72
N SER A 418 -2.81 -5.65 22.59
CA SER A 418 -2.72 -5.56 24.05
C SER A 418 -1.53 -4.74 24.56
N ILE A 419 -1.59 -3.42 24.44
CA ILE A 419 -0.65 -2.50 25.11
C ILE A 419 -0.64 -2.72 26.64
N LEU A 420 -1.69 -3.31 27.22
CA LEU A 420 -1.76 -3.69 28.64
C LEU A 420 -0.64 -4.63 29.09
N SER A 421 0.00 -5.30 28.14
CA SER A 421 1.15 -6.14 28.45
C SER A 421 2.40 -5.24 28.71
N VAL A 422 2.49 -4.02 28.17
CA VAL A 422 3.67 -3.14 28.37
C VAL A 422 3.75 -2.50 29.77
N LEU A 423 2.79 -2.77 30.68
CA LEU A 423 2.79 -2.23 32.05
C LEU A 423 3.80 -2.88 33.02
N GLY A 424 4.73 -3.70 32.53
CA GLY A 424 5.92 -4.06 33.28
C GLY A 424 7.07 -3.13 32.94
N ASP A 425 7.05 -1.92 33.49
CA ASP A 425 8.23 -1.04 33.51
C ASP A 425 9.26 -1.65 34.47
N ASP A 426 10.04 -2.63 33.99
CA ASP A 426 11.36 -2.90 34.55
C ASP A 426 12.29 -1.76 34.07
N THR A 427 12.10 -0.59 34.68
CA THR A 427 12.92 0.61 34.50
C THR A 427 14.40 0.41 34.87
N ASN A 428 14.76 -0.78 35.36
CA ASN A 428 16.11 -1.16 35.77
C ASN A 428 16.73 -2.34 35.02
N SER A 429 16.10 -2.88 33.96
CA SER A 429 16.72 -3.98 33.21
C SER A 429 17.34 -3.44 31.90
N SER A 430 18.67 -3.50 31.83
CA SER A 430 19.50 -3.46 30.63
C SER A 430 19.19 -4.63 29.66
N TYR A 431 18.00 -5.23 29.72
CA TYR A 431 17.65 -6.47 29.04
C TYR A 431 16.53 -6.27 28.01
N PRO A 432 16.72 -6.66 26.74
CA PRO A 432 15.77 -6.43 25.65
C PRO A 432 14.54 -7.34 25.70
N PHE A 433 14.41 -8.20 26.72
CA PHE A 433 13.31 -9.14 26.84
C PHE A 433 12.18 -8.53 27.65
N ASN A 434 11.07 -8.29 26.97
CA ASN A 434 9.82 -7.97 27.63
C ASN A 434 8.88 -9.18 27.50
N LYS A 435 8.54 -9.81 28.63
CA LYS A 435 7.66 -11.01 28.69
C LYS A 435 6.27 -10.78 28.07
N TYR A 436 5.92 -9.52 27.93
CA TYR A 436 4.66 -9.06 27.42
C TYR A 436 4.70 -8.64 25.95
N ALA A 437 5.90 -8.50 25.37
CA ALA A 437 6.08 -8.28 23.95
C ALA A 437 6.09 -9.61 23.18
N SER A 438 5.66 -9.59 21.93
CA SER A 438 5.76 -10.76 21.05
C SER A 438 7.22 -11.16 20.82
N SER A 439 7.46 -12.43 20.48
CA SER A 439 8.81 -12.92 20.15
C SER A 439 9.46 -12.07 19.06
N ARG A 440 8.68 -11.62 18.07
CA ARG A 440 9.16 -10.74 17.00
C ARG A 440 9.63 -9.38 17.53
N GLN A 441 8.86 -8.76 18.41
CA GLN A 441 9.23 -7.47 19.03
C GLN A 441 10.51 -7.62 19.86
N ASN A 442 10.59 -8.66 20.71
CA ASN A 442 11.79 -8.94 21.50
C ASN A 442 13.04 -9.17 20.64
N ILE A 443 12.92 -9.88 19.51
CA ILE A 443 14.02 -10.03 18.55
C ILE A 443 14.46 -8.67 17.99
N LEU A 444 13.52 -7.82 17.56
CA LEU A 444 13.83 -6.51 17.00
C LEU A 444 14.50 -5.58 18.03
N ARG A 445 14.05 -5.61 19.28
CA ARG A 445 14.70 -4.91 20.40
C ARG A 445 16.12 -5.46 20.66
N ALA A 446 16.31 -6.77 20.61
CA ALA A 446 17.63 -7.38 20.76
C ALA A 446 18.60 -6.96 19.62
N TYR A 447 18.12 -6.82 18.38
CA TYR A 447 18.92 -6.28 17.28
C TYR A 447 19.29 -4.81 17.49
N SER A 448 18.37 -4.00 18.01
CA SER A 448 18.63 -2.63 18.42
C SER A 448 19.75 -2.54 19.47
N GLU A 449 19.69 -3.37 20.52
CA GLU A 449 20.75 -3.45 21.53
C GLU A 449 22.08 -3.98 20.98
N LYS A 450 22.01 -4.97 20.08
CA LYS A 450 23.19 -5.48 19.37
C LYS A 450 23.88 -4.37 18.59
N ALA A 451 23.14 -3.47 17.94
CA ALA A 451 23.70 -2.33 17.24
C ALA A 451 24.44 -1.36 18.18
N ILE A 452 23.86 -1.06 19.36
CA ILE A 452 24.54 -0.26 20.39
C ILE A 452 25.85 -0.92 20.82
N ARG A 453 25.82 -2.24 21.07
CA ARG A 453 27.04 -2.98 21.45
C ARG A 453 28.10 -2.93 20.36
N ARG A 454 27.73 -3.07 19.08
CA ARG A 454 28.67 -2.90 17.95
C ARG A 454 29.32 -1.52 17.97
N LEU A 455 28.54 -0.44 18.13
CA LEU A 455 29.08 0.92 18.19
C LEU A 455 30.09 1.11 19.33
N LYS A 456 29.87 0.48 20.49
CA LYS A 456 30.82 0.53 21.63
C LYS A 456 32.13 -0.20 21.32
N VAL A 457 32.07 -1.34 20.64
CA VAL A 457 33.26 -2.10 20.22
C VAL A 457 34.08 -1.28 19.23
N PHE A 458 33.45 -0.72 18.20
CA PHE A 458 34.15 0.01 17.15
C PHE A 458 34.60 1.43 17.53
N LYS A 459 33.99 2.06 18.54
CA LYS A 459 34.47 3.35 19.07
C LYS A 459 35.90 3.29 19.63
N HIS A 460 36.36 2.12 20.06
CA HIS A 460 37.72 1.92 20.56
C HIS A 460 38.70 1.49 19.45
N SER A 461 38.22 1.31 18.21
CA SER A 461 39.01 0.91 17.04
C SER A 461 39.53 2.10 16.25
N ILE A 462 40.03 3.14 16.93
CA ILE A 462 40.67 4.28 16.25
C ILE A 462 42.05 3.80 15.77
N PHE A 463 42.17 3.53 14.48
CA PHE A 463 43.47 3.44 13.83
C PHE A 463 44.08 4.85 13.83
N TYR A 464 45.04 5.09 14.72
CA TYR A 464 45.90 6.26 14.63
C TYR A 464 46.78 6.09 13.39
N ARG A 465 46.69 7.05 12.46
CA ARG A 465 47.69 7.20 11.41
C ARG A 465 48.86 7.94 12.08
N GLU A 466 49.97 7.25 12.36
CA GLU A 466 51.21 7.93 12.70
C GLU A 466 51.58 8.82 11.50
N ASN A 467 51.47 10.13 11.68
CA ASN A 467 52.14 11.06 10.80
C ASN A 467 53.63 10.89 11.07
N SER A 468 54.34 10.19 10.19
CA SER A 468 55.79 10.29 10.14
C SER A 468 56.12 11.71 9.70
N GLU A 469 56.50 12.55 10.66
CA GLU A 469 57.21 13.80 10.38
C GLU A 469 58.43 13.48 9.52
N SER A 470 58.43 14.01 8.29
CA SER A 470 59.62 14.11 7.47
C SER A 470 60.58 15.11 8.12
N LYS A 471 61.70 14.59 8.65
CA LYS A 471 62.91 15.40 8.87
C LYS A 471 63.59 15.73 7.55
#